data_AF-A0A5B7X2A7-F1
#
_entry.id   AF-A0A5B7X2A7-F1
#
_cell.length_a   1.000
_cell.length_b   1.000
_cell.length_c   1.000
_cell.angle_alpha   90.00
_cell.angle_beta   90.00
_cell.angle_gamma   90.00
#
_symmetry.space_group_name_H-M   'P 1'
#
loop_
_entity.id
_entity.type
_entity.pdbx_description
1 polymer ?
#
loop_
_entity_poly.entity_id
_entity_poly.type
_entity_poly.pdbx_seq_one_letter_code
_entity_poly.pdbx_strand_id
1 'polypeptide(L)'
;MKTSANNIKFEYLHRDEGNYKIFGELIFRNEQNHTIEEVTRKLQSNLIDQEYFYPLSAKVPLFPEHKSIVQDFTDWYEFRQFSFTKEAPSAKRSIEEFLNEFST
;
A
#
# COMPACT_ATOMS: atom_id res chain seq x y z
N MET A 1 27.23 -12.78 -1.92
CA MET A 1 26.62 -11.60 -1.25
C MET A 1 25.63 -10.99 -2.24
N LYS A 2 24.32 -11.03 -1.96
CA LYS A 2 23.29 -10.42 -2.82
C LYS A 2 23.09 -8.98 -2.38
N THR A 3 23.70 -8.04 -3.08
CA THR A 3 23.43 -6.61 -2.92
C THR A 3 22.65 -6.18 -4.17
N SER A 4 21.56 -5.40 -3.98
CA SER A 4 20.72 -4.72 -5.01
C SER A 4 19.28 -5.23 -5.23
N ALA A 5 18.54 -5.66 -4.21
CA ALA A 5 17.08 -5.75 -4.36
C ALA A 5 16.48 -4.38 -3.97
N ASN A 6 16.11 -3.56 -4.95
CA ASN A 6 15.37 -2.33 -4.69
C ASN A 6 14.06 -2.71 -3.99
N ASN A 7 13.89 -2.26 -2.75
CA ASN A 7 12.62 -2.39 -2.05
C ASN A 7 11.54 -1.63 -2.84
N ILE A 8 10.29 -2.03 -2.68
CA ILE A 8 9.16 -1.36 -3.34
C ILE A 8 8.46 -0.49 -2.31
N LYS A 9 8.41 0.81 -2.58
CA LYS A 9 7.61 1.78 -1.86
C LYS A 9 6.21 1.80 -2.45
N PHE A 10 5.21 1.64 -1.60
CA PHE A 10 3.80 1.81 -1.87
C PHE A 10 3.35 3.13 -1.29
N GLU A 11 2.89 4.05 -2.12
CA GLU A 11 2.33 5.33 -1.69
C GLU A 11 0.82 5.31 -1.81
N TYR A 12 0.16 5.85 -0.80
CA TYR A 12 -1.28 5.95 -0.73
C TYR A 12 -1.68 7.23 -0.03
N LEU A 13 -2.95 7.60 -0.12
CA LEU A 13 -3.49 8.75 0.59
C LEU A 13 -4.94 8.53 1.02
N HIS A 14 -5.40 9.38 1.93
CA HIS A 14 -6.81 9.54 2.27
C HIS A 14 -7.25 10.95 1.94
N ARG A 15 -8.49 11.11 1.46
CA ARG A 15 -9.16 12.39 1.23
C ARG A 15 -10.32 12.53 2.20
N ASP A 16 -10.39 13.63 2.94
CA ASP A 16 -11.57 13.96 3.72
C ASP A 16 -12.67 14.61 2.86
N GLU A 17 -13.82 14.90 3.46
CA GLU A 17 -14.96 15.58 2.79
C GLU A 17 -14.59 16.98 2.28
N GLY A 18 -13.55 17.61 2.84
CA GLY A 18 -13.01 18.89 2.42
C GLY A 18 -11.93 18.80 1.34
N ASN A 19 -11.63 17.59 0.83
CA ASN A 19 -10.54 17.28 -0.10
C ASN A 19 -9.13 17.59 0.45
N TYR A 20 -8.98 17.64 1.78
CA TYR A 20 -7.67 17.60 2.42
C TYR A 20 -7.05 16.21 2.23
N LYS A 21 -5.73 16.16 2.00
CA LYS A 21 -5.01 14.92 1.68
C LYS A 21 -4.01 14.56 2.77
N ILE A 22 -4.08 13.32 3.23
CA ILE A 22 -3.09 12.74 4.15
C ILE A 22 -2.36 11.63 3.43
N PHE A 23 -1.03 11.73 3.36
CA PHE A 23 -0.19 10.78 2.63
C PHE A 23 0.40 9.74 3.56
N GLY A 24 0.49 8.51 3.06
CA GLY A 24 1.14 7.39 3.72
C GLY A 24 2.03 6.62 2.78
N GLU A 25 2.96 5.87 3.36
CA GLU A 25 3.80 4.95 2.60
C GLU A 25 4.12 3.67 3.38
N LEU A 26 4.33 2.59 2.64
CA LEU A 26 4.87 1.33 3.14
C LEU A 26 6.03 0.89 2.24
N ILE A 27 7.11 0.41 2.84
CA ILE A 27 8.28 -0.09 2.12
C ILE A 27 8.33 -1.59 2.30
N PHE A 28 8.21 -2.31 1.19
CA PHE A 28 8.18 -3.76 1.13
C PHE A 28 9.48 -4.34 0.60
N ARG A 29 9.85 -5.51 1.14
CA ARG A 29 10.91 -6.35 0.55
C ARG A 29 10.46 -6.83 -0.83
N ASN A 30 11.35 -6.71 -1.82
CA ASN A 30 11.14 -7.22 -3.18
C ASN A 30 11.99 -8.48 -3.43
N GLU A 31 11.62 -9.58 -2.79
CA GLU A 31 12.42 -10.82 -2.80
C GLU A 31 12.40 -11.56 -4.14
N GLN A 32 11.34 -11.36 -4.91
CA GLN A 32 11.10 -12.00 -6.21
C GLN A 32 11.51 -11.12 -7.40
N ASN A 33 12.07 -9.92 -7.15
CA ASN A 33 12.47 -8.95 -8.17
C ASN A 33 11.31 -8.52 -9.10
N HIS A 34 10.12 -8.30 -8.54
CA HIS A 34 9.00 -7.73 -9.27
C HIS A 34 9.35 -6.36 -9.85
N THR A 35 8.84 -6.08 -11.04
CA THR A 35 8.84 -4.75 -11.66
C THR A 35 7.72 -3.89 -11.09
N ILE A 36 7.84 -2.57 -11.24
CA ILE A 36 6.80 -1.63 -10.81
C ILE A 36 5.52 -1.85 -11.61
N GLU A 37 5.64 -2.14 -12.90
CA GLU A 37 4.53 -2.38 -13.81
C GLU A 37 3.76 -3.66 -13.44
N GLU A 38 4.45 -4.72 -13.02
CA GLU A 38 3.82 -5.95 -12.55
C GLU A 38 3.02 -5.74 -11.27
N VAL A 39 3.63 -5.14 -10.24
CA VAL A 39 2.95 -4.93 -8.95
C VAL A 39 1.81 -3.93 -9.07
N THR A 40 1.95 -2.91 -9.92
CA THR A 40 0.90 -1.93 -10.17
C THR A 40 -0.31 -2.58 -10.82
N ARG A 41 -0.11 -3.37 -11.89
CA ARG A 41 -1.22 -4.07 -12.55
C ARG A 41 -1.91 -5.06 -11.63
N LYS A 42 -1.15 -5.85 -10.86
CA LYS A 42 -1.70 -6.84 -9.92
C LYS A 42 -2.48 -6.17 -8.79
N LEU A 43 -2.03 -5.01 -8.29
CA LEU A 43 -2.78 -4.27 -7.29
C LEU A 43 -4.06 -3.68 -7.91
N GLN A 44 -3.93 -2.89 -8.98
CA GLN A 44 -5.04 -2.14 -9.58
C GLN A 44 -6.21 -3.03 -10.02
N SER A 45 -5.95 -4.26 -10.47
CA SER A 45 -7.02 -5.21 -10.82
C SER A 45 -7.91 -5.61 -9.64
N ASN A 46 -7.46 -5.38 -8.40
CA ASN A 46 -8.18 -5.71 -7.17
C ASN A 46 -8.63 -4.46 -6.38
N LEU A 47 -8.38 -3.25 -6.90
CA LEU A 47 -8.84 -2.01 -6.29
C LEU A 47 -10.24 -1.66 -6.78
N ILE A 48 -11.02 -0.99 -5.92
CA ILE A 48 -12.28 -0.34 -6.30
C ILE A 48 -11.95 0.75 -7.31
N ASP A 49 -12.57 0.70 -8.48
CA ASP A 49 -12.30 1.59 -9.62
C ASP A 49 -10.80 1.74 -9.96
N GLN A 50 -10.01 0.67 -9.73
CA GLN A 50 -8.55 0.64 -9.99
C GLN A 50 -7.72 1.64 -9.17
N GLU A 51 -8.32 2.35 -8.22
CA GLU A 51 -7.69 3.45 -7.49
C GLU A 51 -7.82 3.28 -5.97
N TYR A 52 -8.80 2.51 -5.49
CA TYR A 52 -9.24 2.62 -4.12
C TYR A 52 -9.29 1.29 -3.34
N PHE A 53 -9.09 1.35 -2.03
CA PHE A 53 -9.13 0.17 -1.16
C PHE A 53 -9.53 0.48 0.28
N TYR A 54 -10.08 -0.53 0.96
CA TYR A 54 -10.28 -0.47 2.41
C TYR A 54 -8.97 -0.77 3.13
N PRO A 55 -8.40 0.17 3.90
CA PRO A 55 -7.09 -0.02 4.52
C PRO A 55 -7.08 -1.15 5.54
N LEU A 56 -8.18 -1.38 6.27
CA LEU A 56 -8.27 -2.50 7.22
C LEU A 56 -8.22 -3.86 6.52
N SER A 57 -8.94 -4.02 5.40
CA SER A 57 -8.92 -5.25 4.58
C SER A 57 -7.54 -5.50 3.97
N ALA A 58 -6.90 -4.44 3.46
CA ALA A 58 -5.53 -4.47 2.92
C ALA A 58 -4.44 -4.50 4.01
N LYS A 59 -4.83 -4.54 5.29
CA LYS A 59 -3.93 -4.46 6.46
C LYS A 59 -2.90 -3.33 6.34
N VAL A 60 -3.32 -2.20 5.78
CA VAL A 60 -2.57 -0.95 5.73
C VAL A 60 -2.87 -0.18 7.02
N PRO A 61 -1.86 0.34 7.74
CA PRO A 61 -2.09 1.08 8.97
C PRO A 61 -3.01 2.29 8.75
N LEU A 62 -4.00 2.44 9.63
CA LEU A 62 -4.82 3.65 9.67
C LEU A 62 -3.96 4.88 10.02
N PHE A 63 -4.35 6.03 9.46
CA PHE A 63 -3.74 7.31 9.81
C PHE A 63 -4.06 7.65 11.28
N PRO A 64 -3.19 8.40 11.97
CA PRO A 64 -3.35 8.67 13.40
C PRO A 64 -4.75 9.16 13.81
N GLU A 65 -5.37 10.01 13.00
CA GLU A 65 -6.72 10.54 13.22
C GLU A 65 -7.85 9.51 13.10
N HIS A 66 -7.65 8.46 12.31
CA HIS A 66 -8.63 7.38 12.14
C HIS A 66 -8.49 6.28 13.20
N LYS A 67 -7.39 6.27 13.98
CA LYS A 67 -7.14 5.20 14.97
C LYS A 67 -8.15 5.18 16.12
N SER A 68 -8.75 6.32 16.44
CA SER A 68 -9.78 6.43 17.49
C SER A 68 -11.08 5.72 17.13
N ILE A 69 -11.34 5.51 15.84
CA ILE A 69 -12.59 4.95 15.30
C ILE A 69 -12.36 3.61 14.57
N VAL A 70 -11.28 2.88 14.88
CA VAL A 70 -10.88 1.67 14.14
C VAL A 70 -11.98 0.61 13.98
N GLN A 71 -12.89 0.48 14.96
CA GLN A 71 -14.00 -0.50 14.90
C GLN A 71 -15.09 -0.10 13.91
N ASP A 72 -15.29 1.21 13.74
CA ASP A 72 -16.33 1.80 12.89
C ASP A 72 -15.75 2.41 11.61
N PHE A 73 -14.45 2.22 11.35
CA PHE A 73 -13.78 2.82 10.20
C PHE A 73 -14.15 2.08 8.92
N THR A 74 -15.05 2.68 8.15
CA THR A 74 -15.56 2.13 6.88
C THR A 74 -15.09 2.89 5.65
N ASP A 75 -14.14 3.82 5.80
CA ASP A 75 -13.67 4.66 4.71
C ASP A 75 -12.52 4.00 3.91
N TRP A 76 -12.25 4.56 2.74
CA TRP A 76 -11.35 4.02 1.72
C TRP A 76 -10.13 4.92 1.56
N TYR A 77 -9.00 4.30 1.26
CA TYR A 77 -7.78 4.99 0.88
C TYR A 77 -7.56 4.85 -0.62
N GLU A 78 -6.75 5.73 -1.17
CA GLU A 78 -6.39 5.81 -2.57
C GLU A 78 -4.96 5.35 -2.77
N PHE A 79 -4.79 4.41 -3.70
CA PHE A 79 -3.50 4.05 -4.24
C PHE A 79 -2.96 5.19 -5.10
N ARG A 80 -1.73 5.62 -4.82
CA ARG A 80 -1.07 6.67 -5.60
C ARG A 80 -0.10 6.08 -6.61
N GLN A 81 0.90 5.34 -6.13
CA GLN A 81 1.92 4.75 -6.98
C GLN A 81 2.77 3.71 -6.24
N PHE A 82 3.47 2.89 -7.02
CA PHE A 82 4.63 2.14 -6.55
C PHE A 82 5.92 2.77 -7.10
N SER A 83 6.99 2.71 -6.32
CA SER A 83 8.33 3.14 -6.77
C SER A 83 9.43 2.26 -6.15
N PHE A 84 10.59 2.20 -6.79
CA PHE A 84 11.75 1.56 -6.20
C PHE A 84 12.41 2.48 -5.17
N THR A 85 12.86 1.91 -4.05
CA THR A 85 13.57 2.64 -3.01
C THR A 85 14.73 1.81 -2.43
N LYS A 86 15.71 2.53 -1.87
CA LYS A 86 16.82 1.97 -1.08
C LYS A 86 16.55 2.01 0.43
N GLU A 87 15.44 2.61 0.84
CA GLU A 87 15.04 2.68 2.24
C GLU A 87 14.79 1.28 2.80
N ALA A 88 15.03 1.12 4.11
CA ALA A 88 14.78 -0.16 4.78
C ALA A 88 13.28 -0.49 4.78
N PRO A 89 12.89 -1.78 4.71
CA PRO A 89 11.49 -2.17 4.77
C PRO A 89 10.82 -1.70 6.07
N SER A 90 9.72 -0.96 5.95
CA SER A 90 8.86 -0.59 7.07
C SER A 90 7.78 -1.64 7.31
N ALA A 91 7.42 -2.39 6.27
CA ALA A 91 6.53 -3.53 6.37
C ALA A 91 7.29 -4.80 6.77
N LYS A 92 6.68 -5.60 7.67
CA LYS A 92 7.22 -6.93 8.03
C LYS A 92 7.07 -7.94 6.88
N ARG A 93 6.04 -7.77 6.05
CA ARG A 93 5.73 -8.60 4.88
C ARG A 93 6.45 -8.12 3.61
N SER A 94 6.59 -9.02 2.65
CA SER A 94 7.07 -8.74 1.28
C SER A 94 5.97 -8.12 0.42
N ILE A 95 6.36 -7.61 -0.75
CA ILE A 95 5.40 -7.07 -1.73
C ILE A 95 4.45 -8.15 -2.25
N GLU A 96 4.92 -9.39 -2.42
CA GLU A 96 4.10 -10.50 -2.89
C GLU A 96 3.03 -10.86 -1.86
N GLU A 97 3.40 -10.97 -0.59
CA GLU A 97 2.46 -11.21 0.51
C GLU A 97 1.41 -10.09 0.61
N PHE A 98 1.81 -8.83 0.41
CA PHE A 98 0.88 -7.70 0.39
C PHE A 98 -0.13 -7.80 -0.76
N LEU A 99 0.32 -8.09 -1.99
CA LEU A 99 -0.57 -8.21 -3.15
C LEU A 99 -1.59 -9.35 -2.99
N ASN A 100 -1.21 -10.43 -2.32
CA ASN A 100 -2.11 -11.56 -2.08
C ASN A 100 -3.23 -11.25 -1.07
N GLU A 101 -3.09 -10.21 -0.24
CA GLU A 101 -4.16 -9.75 0.65
C GLU A 101 -5.34 -9.11 -0.10
N PHE A 102 -5.13 -8.70 -1.35
CA PHE A 102 -6.18 -8.15 -2.23
C PHE A 102 -6.88 -9.23 -3.07
N SER A 103 -6.32 -10.44 -3.18
CA SER A 103 -6.81 -11.49 -4.08
C SER A 103 -7.77 -12.48 -3.39
N THR A 104 -8.51 -12.04 -2.36
CA THR A 104 -9.41 -12.91 -1.57
C THR A 104 -10.85 -12.81 -2.01
#